data_AF-A0AAP0B0V1-F1
#
_entry.id   AF-A0AAP0B0V1-F1
#
_cell.length_a   1.000
_cell.length_b   1.000
_cell.length_c   1.000
_cell.angle_alpha   90.00
_cell.angle_beta   90.00
_cell.angle_gamma   90.00
#
_symmetry.space_group_name_H-M   'P 1'
#
loop_
_entity.id
_entity.type
_entity.pdbx_description
1 polymer ?
#
loop_
_entity_poly.entity_id
_entity_poly.type
_entity_poly.pdbx_seq_one_letter_code
_entity_poly.pdbx_strand_id
1 'polypeptide(L)'
;MYSTDYGMFRFCIADTEHDWRPGTQQYKFIEHCLSTVDRQKQPWLIFLAHRVLGYSSGEFYAEEGSFEEPMGRESLQEIWQKYKVDIAFYGHVHNYERTCPVF
;
A
#
# COMPACT_ATOMS: atom_id res chain seq x y z
N MET A 1 -3.37 2.43 -12.07
CA MET A 1 -2.15 1.91 -11.41
C MET A 1 -0.93 2.11 -12.29
N TYR A 2 0.20 2.50 -11.71
CA TYR A 2 1.47 2.69 -12.43
C TYR A 2 2.65 2.66 -11.46
N SER A 3 3.85 2.47 -12.00
CA SER A 3 5.10 2.61 -11.24
C SER A 3 5.88 3.81 -11.78
N THR A 4 6.67 4.43 -10.91
CA THR A 4 7.62 5.46 -11.32
C THR A 4 8.85 5.42 -10.42
N ASP A 5 9.96 5.89 -10.97
CA ASP A 5 11.25 5.95 -10.30
C ASP A 5 11.71 7.40 -10.19
N TYR A 6 12.36 7.71 -9.07
CA TYR A 6 13.08 8.98 -8.91
C TYR A 6 14.31 8.78 -8.04
N GLY A 7 15.50 8.82 -8.65
CA GLY A 7 16.75 8.56 -7.95
C GLY A 7 16.72 7.21 -7.22
N MET A 8 16.86 7.24 -5.90
CA MET A 8 16.88 6.05 -5.03
C MET A 8 15.49 5.47 -4.70
N PHE A 9 14.41 6.06 -5.22
CA PHE A 9 13.03 5.70 -4.87
C PHE A 9 12.34 4.95 -6.00
N ARG A 10 11.67 3.85 -5.63
CA ARG A 10 10.64 3.16 -6.41
C ARG A 10 9.29 3.45 -5.79
N PHE A 11 8.34 3.91 -6.60
CA PHE A 11 6.94 4.10 -6.20
C PHE A 11 6.05 3.10 -6.94
N CYS A 12 5.15 2.44 -6.19
CA CYS A 12 4.09 1.60 -6.72
C CYS A 12 2.74 2.21 -6.34
N ILE A 13 2.00 2.71 -7.35
CA ILE A 13 0.79 3.49 -7.14
C ILE A 13 -0.44 2.65 -7.50
N ALA A 14 -1.25 2.34 -6.48
CA ALA A 14 -2.51 1.63 -6.61
C ALA A 14 -3.69 2.60 -6.82
N ASP A 15 -4.75 2.07 -7.41
CA ASP A 15 -6.04 2.70 -7.61
C ASP A 15 -7.07 1.99 -6.71
N THR A 16 -7.50 2.67 -5.66
CA THR A 16 -8.42 2.11 -4.66
C THR A 16 -9.88 2.16 -5.05
N GLU A 17 -10.20 2.67 -6.24
CA GLU A 17 -11.57 2.59 -6.77
C GLU A 17 -11.76 1.35 -7.67
N HIS A 18 -10.71 0.53 -7.81
CA HIS A 18 -10.71 -0.76 -8.50
C HIS A 18 -10.23 -1.87 -7.57
N ASP A 19 -10.68 -3.11 -7.82
CA ASP A 19 -10.36 -4.26 -6.98
C ASP A 19 -8.83 -4.51 -6.89
N TRP A 20 -8.30 -4.60 -5.66
CA TRP A 20 -6.88 -4.83 -5.37
C TRP A 20 -6.60 -6.26 -4.87
N ARG A 21 -7.61 -7.10 -4.73
CA ARG A 21 -7.51 -8.42 -4.08
C ARG A 21 -6.77 -9.46 -4.96
N PRO A 22 -6.31 -10.58 -4.39
CA PRO A 22 -5.59 -11.62 -5.12
C PRO A 22 -6.33 -12.09 -6.38
N GLY A 23 -5.56 -12.31 -7.44
CA GLY A 23 -6.09 -12.73 -8.74
C GLY A 23 -6.47 -11.58 -9.68
N THR A 24 -6.68 -10.37 -9.15
CA THR A 24 -6.98 -9.17 -9.96
C THR A 24 -5.80 -8.73 -10.80
N GLN A 25 -6.07 -7.94 -11.85
CA GLN A 25 -5.03 -7.30 -12.65
C GLN A 25 -4.17 -6.36 -11.78
N GLN A 26 -4.80 -5.67 -10.83
CA GLN A 26 -4.13 -4.74 -9.95
C GLN A 26 -3.21 -5.42 -8.94
N TYR A 27 -3.64 -6.51 -8.29
CA TYR A 27 -2.77 -7.26 -7.40
C TYR A 27 -1.51 -7.76 -8.12
N LYS A 28 -1.68 -8.33 -9.33
CA LYS A 28 -0.55 -8.79 -10.16
C LYS A 28 0.39 -7.65 -10.53
N PHE A 29 -0.16 -6.47 -10.86
CA PHE A 29 0.64 -5.28 -11.11
C PHE A 29 1.42 -4.83 -9.87
N ILE A 30 0.78 -4.79 -8.69
CA ILE A 30 1.44 -4.39 -7.44
C ILE A 30 2.59 -5.36 -7.14
N GLU A 31 2.34 -6.67 -7.16
CA GLU A 31 3.39 -7.68 -6.94
C GLU A 31 4.53 -7.55 -7.97
N HIS A 32 4.21 -7.29 -9.24
CA HIS A 32 5.23 -7.06 -10.27
C HIS A 32 6.06 -5.78 -10.00
N CYS A 33 5.41 -4.68 -9.62
CA CYS A 33 6.10 -3.43 -9.30
C CYS A 33 7.06 -3.57 -8.11
N LEU A 34 6.62 -4.26 -7.05
CA LEU A 34 7.39 -4.51 -5.84
C LEU A 34 8.54 -5.50 -6.06
N SER A 35 8.35 -6.51 -6.90
CA SER A 35 9.33 -7.58 -7.11
C SER A 35 10.47 -7.22 -8.07
N THR A 36 10.30 -6.21 -8.91
CA THR A 36 11.26 -5.86 -9.98
C THR A 36 12.24 -4.76 -9.59
N VAL A 37 12.17 -4.22 -8.37
CA VAL A 37 13.10 -3.18 -7.91
C VAL A 37 14.46 -3.79 -7.54
N ASP A 38 15.54 -3.19 -8.03
CA ASP A 38 16.90 -3.47 -7.56
C ASP A 38 17.14 -2.66 -6.28
N ARG A 39 16.97 -3.30 -5.11
CA ARG A 39 17.10 -2.64 -3.80
C ARG A 39 18.53 -2.17 -3.47
N GLN A 40 19.55 -2.62 -4.21
CA GLN A 40 20.90 -2.07 -4.05
C GLN A 40 20.99 -0.65 -4.65
N LYS A 41 20.32 -0.42 -5.79
CA LYS A 41 20.30 0.88 -6.47
C LYS A 41 19.18 1.80 -5.97
N GLN A 42 18.02 1.23 -5.69
CA GLN A 42 16.82 1.93 -5.25
C GLN A 42 16.35 1.35 -3.91
N PRO A 43 17.02 1.69 -2.79
CA PRO A 43 16.71 1.12 -1.49
C PRO A 43 15.33 1.50 -0.97
N TRP A 44 14.75 2.63 -1.40
CA TRP A 44 13.49 3.15 -0.88
C TRP A 44 12.30 2.67 -1.73
N LEU A 45 11.55 1.70 -1.20
CA LEU A 45 10.37 1.11 -1.83
C LEU A 45 9.10 1.63 -1.18
N ILE A 46 8.35 2.46 -1.91
CA ILE A 46 7.18 3.18 -1.41
C ILE A 46 5.92 2.69 -2.10
N PHE A 47 4.91 2.34 -1.31
CA PHE A 47 3.56 2.03 -1.80
C PHE A 47 2.63 3.23 -1.57
N LEU A 48 1.84 3.60 -2.57
CA LEU A 48 0.89 4.70 -2.49
C LEU A 48 -0.51 4.25 -2.92
N ALA A 49 -1.53 4.65 -2.18
CA ALA A 49 -2.93 4.41 -2.47
C ALA A 49 -3.80 5.58 -1.97
N HIS A 50 -5.00 5.77 -2.51
CA HIS A 50 -5.89 6.85 -2.01
C HIS A 50 -6.61 6.43 -0.73
N ARG A 51 -7.51 5.43 -0.79
CA ARG A 51 -8.16 4.86 0.40
C ARG A 51 -7.18 4.12 1.29
N VAL A 52 -7.54 3.98 2.56
CA VAL A 52 -6.66 3.35 3.56
C VAL A 52 -6.72 1.83 3.43
N LEU A 53 -5.73 1.25 2.77
CA LEU A 53 -5.56 -0.21 2.71
C LEU A 53 -4.69 -0.77 3.85
N GLY A 54 -4.16 0.10 4.72
CA GLY A 54 -3.26 -0.28 5.82
C GLY A 54 -3.94 -0.09 7.16
N TYR A 55 -3.69 1.05 7.79
CA TYR A 55 -4.17 1.35 9.15
C TYR A 55 -4.63 2.79 9.24
N SER A 56 -5.80 3.01 9.83
CA SER A 56 -6.27 4.31 10.26
C SER A 56 -7.22 4.19 11.45
N SER A 57 -7.10 5.13 12.38
CA SER A 57 -8.03 5.39 13.47
C SER A 57 -9.13 6.39 13.06
N GLY A 58 -9.41 6.55 11.77
CA GLY A 58 -10.47 7.41 11.25
C GLY A 58 -11.84 6.98 11.80
N GLU A 59 -12.60 7.93 12.34
CA GLU A 59 -13.86 7.69 13.07
C GLU A 59 -14.85 6.86 12.25
N PHE A 60 -15.02 7.18 10.96
CA PHE A 60 -15.97 6.47 10.09
C PHE A 60 -15.59 4.99 9.86
N TYR A 61 -14.30 4.63 9.86
CA TYR A 61 -13.92 3.21 9.81
C TYR A 61 -14.26 2.52 11.14
N ALA A 62 -14.00 3.19 12.27
CA ALA A 62 -14.27 2.64 13.60
C ALA A 62 -15.78 2.42 13.84
N GLU A 63 -16.64 3.33 13.35
CA GLU A 63 -18.10 3.18 13.38
C GLU A 63 -18.59 1.96 12.59
N GLU A 64 -17.89 1.61 11.51
CA GLU A 64 -18.12 0.39 10.73
C GLU A 64 -17.42 -0.85 11.31
N GLY A 65 -16.74 -0.71 12.46
CA GLY A 65 -16.03 -1.80 13.12
C GLY A 65 -14.70 -2.17 12.46
N SER A 66 -14.06 -1.24 11.75
CA SER A 66 -12.81 -1.42 11.01
C SER A 66 -11.76 -0.35 11.38
N PHE A 67 -10.52 -0.55 10.91
CA PHE A 67 -9.41 0.40 10.97
C PHE A 67 -8.75 0.55 9.59
N GLU A 68 -9.51 0.28 8.54
CA GLU A 68 -9.12 0.26 7.12
C GLU A 68 -10.38 0.13 6.25
N GLU A 69 -10.21 0.27 4.93
CA GLU A 69 -11.19 -0.26 3.98
C GLU A 69 -11.41 -1.76 4.22
N PRO A 70 -12.66 -2.26 4.19
CA PRO A 70 -12.91 -3.69 4.27
C PRO A 70 -12.08 -4.48 3.25
N MET A 71 -11.36 -5.52 3.73
CA MET A 71 -10.41 -6.31 2.93
C MET A 71 -9.15 -5.53 2.47
N GLY A 72 -8.80 -4.44 3.16
CA GLY A 72 -7.70 -3.55 2.81
C GLY A 72 -6.35 -4.27 2.87
N ARG A 73 -5.93 -4.67 4.07
CA ARG A 73 -4.57 -5.14 4.32
C ARG A 73 -4.39 -6.64 4.13
N GLU A 74 -5.42 -7.47 4.30
CA GLU A 74 -5.27 -8.91 4.55
C GLU A 74 -4.46 -9.62 3.47
N SER A 75 -4.68 -9.24 2.20
CA SER A 75 -3.95 -9.79 1.06
C SER A 75 -2.71 -8.99 0.67
N LEU A 76 -2.74 -7.67 0.84
CA LEU A 76 -1.64 -6.81 0.40
C LEU A 76 -0.46 -6.81 1.39
N GLN A 77 -0.72 -7.01 2.68
CA GLN A 77 0.32 -7.07 3.71
C GLN A 77 1.31 -8.20 3.46
N GLU A 78 0.86 -9.34 2.92
CA GLU A 78 1.75 -10.46 2.58
C GLU A 78 2.80 -10.04 1.55
N ILE A 79 2.40 -9.32 0.49
CA ILE A 79 3.34 -8.85 -0.53
C ILE A 79 4.13 -7.62 -0.06
N TRP A 80 3.57 -6.73 0.76
CA TRP A 80 4.33 -5.65 1.39
C TRP A 80 5.47 -6.20 2.24
N GLN A 81 5.21 -7.24 3.02
CA GLN A 81 6.20 -7.90 3.87
C GLN A 81 7.23 -8.69 3.05
N LYS A 82 6.77 -9.48 2.07
CA LYS A 82 7.64 -10.27 1.18
C LYS A 82 8.68 -9.40 0.48
N TYR A 83 8.28 -8.23 -0.02
CA TYR A 83 9.15 -7.32 -0.74
C TYR A 83 9.74 -6.19 0.13
N LYS A 84 9.43 -6.19 1.44
CA LYS A 84 9.89 -5.19 2.41
C LYS A 84 9.61 -3.77 1.93
N VAL A 85 8.33 -3.46 1.68
CA VAL A 85 7.88 -2.08 1.47
C VAL A 85 8.27 -1.27 2.71
N ASP A 86 8.97 -0.16 2.51
CA ASP A 86 9.50 0.62 3.62
C ASP A 86 8.41 1.52 4.22
N ILE A 87 7.60 2.14 3.35
CA ILE A 87 6.48 3.00 3.75
C ILE A 87 5.32 2.80 2.79
N ALA A 88 4.12 2.65 3.34
CA ALA A 88 2.86 2.77 2.62
C ALA A 88 2.16 4.07 3.03
N PHE A 89 1.83 4.93 2.07
CA PHE A 89 1.04 6.14 2.33
C PHE A 89 -0.38 6.01 1.76
N TYR A 90 -1.30 6.59 2.52
CA TYR A 90 -2.72 6.67 2.19
C TYR A 90 -3.20 8.12 2.32
N GLY A 91 -4.25 8.46 1.57
CA GLY A 91 -5.02 9.69 1.75
C GLY A 91 -6.38 9.36 2.36
N HIS A 92 -7.43 9.88 1.73
CA HIS A 92 -8.86 9.61 2.01
C HIS A 92 -9.34 10.09 3.39
N VAL A 93 -8.71 9.67 4.48
CA VAL A 93 -8.97 10.18 5.82
C VAL A 93 -8.28 11.55 5.97
N HIS A 94 -9.05 12.60 6.29
CA HIS A 94 -8.57 13.99 6.31
C HIS A 94 -7.87 14.37 7.63
N ASN A 95 -6.88 13.58 8.04
CA ASN A 95 -5.97 13.88 9.16
C ASN A 95 -4.58 13.27 8.87
N TYR A 96 -3.65 13.40 9.83
CA TYR A 96 -2.35 12.72 9.77
C TYR A 96 -2.28 11.65 10.86
N GLU A 97 -1.84 10.46 10.48
CA GLU A 97 -1.59 9.34 11.37
C GLU A 97 -0.32 8.60 10.93
N ARG A 98 0.40 8.01 11.89
CA ARG A 98 1.59 7.20 11.63
C ARG A 98 1.65 6.02 12.59
N THR A 99 1.84 4.84 12.05
CA THR A 99 1.99 3.60 12.82
C THR A 99 3.44 3.37 13.26
N CYS A 100 3.64 2.41 14.15
CA CYS A 100 4.92 1.70 14.24
C CYS A 100 5.17 0.88 12.96
N PRO A 101 6.41 0.38 12.74
CA PRO A 101 6.62 -0.73 11.81
C PRO A 101 5.73 -1.91 12.26
N VAL A 102 4.86 -2.36 11.37
CA VAL A 102 3.83 -3.37 11.66
C VAL A 102 3.71 -4.33 10.49
N PHE A 103 3.33 -5.57 10.81
CA PHE A 103 2.91 -6.60 9.86
C PHE A 103 1.55 -7.12 10.32
#